data_AF-A0A4V1UL74-F1
#
_entry.id   AF-A0A4V1UL74-F1
#
_cell.length_a   1.000
_cell.length_b   1.000
_cell.length_c   1.000
_cell.angle_alpha   90.00
_cell.angle_beta   90.00
_cell.angle_gamma   90.00
#
_symmetry.space_group_name_H-M   'P 1'
#
loop_
_entity.id
_entity.type
_entity.pdbx_description
1 polymer ?
#
loop_
_entity_poly.entity_id
_entity_poly.type
_entity_poly.pdbx_seq_one_letter_code
_entity_poly.pdbx_strand_id
1 'polypeptide(L)'
;MIPGIGTGTLDLTALRWEGFVATIAFEDLDFTGAALVMQVRPYRDAPSAVLTLQNSVSPAQGLSVSVATVGGRVTSTVTIRINERTLEDLLPFPDSGVKVGQSVALCWDMHVTKAPAYPKHRWLQGSFVIEPGATQNIIPSNTFTSGLTLGAFQNGVAALRASSPSGKVTVAILGDSYAEQTKIWEAFRQLYADDGLTIAGDGWINVRGITEPTGVTVTRSGFTLWDASDNTAATYKAGIDGHYIVRSGTGGSFKVEGTIATRLKLFYDRGQTGKFQWRVDGGAWTTVTPTGSPGTTFVDIGPLPLAAHTLEVDTSVSTGGNVVLLGVYSTRDGPGIEFLKAGNSSLQASDLIKNADPAGDCMSLLSPKLIIII
;
A
#
# COMPACT_ATOMS: atom_id res chain seq x y z
N MET A 1 -22.26 5.39 32.08
CA MET A 1 -21.21 5.93 31.18
C MET A 1 -20.40 4.73 30.71
N ILE A 2 -20.43 4.35 29.43
CA ILE A 2 -19.55 3.29 28.93
C ILE A 2 -18.17 3.93 28.72
N PRO A 3 -17.14 3.57 29.50
CA PRO A 3 -15.79 4.07 29.29
C PRO A 3 -15.26 3.59 27.92
N GLY A 4 -14.71 4.49 27.11
CA GLY A 4 -13.90 4.10 25.94
C GLY A 4 -14.53 4.17 24.56
N ILE A 5 -15.78 4.63 24.39
CA ILE A 5 -16.32 4.92 23.04
C ILE A 5 -15.89 6.34 22.66
N GLY A 6 -14.81 6.46 21.90
CA GLY A 6 -14.43 7.72 21.24
C GLY A 6 -15.30 7.96 20.01
N THR A 7 -15.60 9.23 19.70
CA THR A 7 -16.22 9.59 18.41
C THR A 7 -15.23 9.29 17.28
N GLY A 8 -15.60 8.40 16.35
CA GLY A 8 -14.82 8.12 15.15
C GLY A 8 -14.87 9.29 14.16
N THR A 9 -13.85 9.40 13.31
CA THR A 9 -13.82 10.41 12.23
C THR A 9 -13.91 9.72 10.88
N LEU A 10 -14.79 10.21 10.00
CA LEU A 10 -15.06 9.68 8.67
C LEU A 10 -15.43 10.84 7.74
N ASP A 11 -14.62 11.09 6.72
CA ASP A 11 -14.95 12.06 5.68
C ASP A 11 -15.80 11.39 4.59
N LEU A 12 -16.82 12.10 4.09
CA LEU A 12 -17.74 11.64 3.06
C LEU A 12 -17.64 12.56 1.84
N THR A 13 -17.66 11.98 0.65
CA THR A 13 -17.66 12.73 -0.62
C THR A 13 -18.87 12.32 -1.45
N ALA A 14 -19.65 13.30 -1.88
CA ALA A 14 -20.82 13.13 -2.73
C ALA A 14 -20.61 13.82 -4.08
N LEU A 15 -21.08 13.18 -5.14
CA LEU A 15 -21.17 13.79 -6.46
C LEU A 15 -22.48 14.55 -6.57
N ARG A 16 -22.46 15.70 -7.23
CA ARG A 16 -23.65 16.57 -7.33
C ARG A 16 -24.78 15.95 -8.16
N TRP A 17 -24.47 15.18 -9.20
CA TRP A 17 -25.43 14.74 -10.24
C TRP A 17 -25.85 13.28 -10.10
N GLU A 18 -25.64 12.67 -8.94
CA GLU A 18 -26.18 11.34 -8.62
C GLU A 18 -26.55 11.24 -7.16
N GLY A 19 -27.40 10.27 -6.82
CA GLY A 19 -27.73 9.97 -5.43
C GLY A 19 -26.51 9.44 -4.67
N PHE A 20 -26.30 9.91 -3.45
CA PHE A 20 -25.22 9.44 -2.59
C PHE A 20 -25.66 8.23 -1.78
N VAL A 21 -24.84 7.17 -1.82
CA VAL A 21 -25.00 5.98 -0.97
C VAL A 21 -23.68 5.65 -0.30
N ALA A 22 -23.68 5.58 1.03
CA ALA A 22 -22.53 5.11 1.81
C ALA A 22 -22.95 4.02 2.79
N THR A 23 -22.09 3.05 3.04
CA THR A 23 -22.34 1.95 3.96
C THR A 23 -21.20 1.86 4.97
N ILE A 24 -21.54 1.80 6.25
CA ILE A 24 -20.59 1.83 7.37
C ILE A 24 -20.86 0.63 8.25
N ALA A 25 -19.83 -0.21 8.48
CA ALA A 25 -19.92 -1.36 9.37
C ALA A 25 -19.42 -1.01 10.78
N PHE A 26 -20.15 -1.49 11.77
CA PHE A 26 -19.85 -1.38 13.19
C PHE A 26 -19.74 -2.80 13.74
N GLU A 27 -18.51 -3.28 13.87
CA GLU A 27 -18.19 -4.60 14.40
C GLU A 27 -18.39 -4.66 15.92
N ASP A 28 -18.82 -5.82 16.42
CA ASP A 28 -19.11 -6.10 17.82
C ASP A 28 -20.16 -5.16 18.47
N LEU A 29 -21.00 -4.56 17.62
CA LEU A 29 -22.04 -3.62 18.01
C LEU A 29 -23.38 -4.03 17.40
N ASP A 30 -24.42 -4.07 18.24
CA ASP A 30 -25.79 -4.38 17.83
C ASP A 30 -26.67 -3.13 17.86
N PHE A 31 -27.00 -2.60 16.69
CA PHE A 31 -27.87 -1.44 16.50
C PHE A 31 -29.32 -1.83 16.18
N THR A 32 -29.72 -3.07 16.43
CA THR A 32 -31.13 -3.48 16.32
C THR A 32 -31.99 -2.58 17.19
N GLY A 33 -32.98 -1.91 16.59
CA GLY A 33 -33.87 -0.97 17.27
C GLY A 33 -33.23 0.38 17.66
N ALA A 34 -32.02 0.69 17.19
CA ALA A 34 -31.37 1.96 17.47
C ALA A 34 -31.97 3.11 16.62
N ALA A 35 -32.12 4.27 17.25
CA ALA A 35 -32.40 5.54 16.57
C ALA A 35 -31.08 6.17 16.08
N LEU A 36 -31.01 6.41 14.78
CA LEU A 36 -29.93 6.99 14.02
C LEU A 36 -30.35 8.39 13.56
N VAL A 37 -29.47 9.37 13.75
CA VAL A 37 -29.63 10.71 13.21
C VAL A 37 -28.29 11.14 12.60
N MET A 38 -28.30 11.61 11.37
CA MET A 38 -27.15 12.24 10.73
C MET A 38 -27.49 13.70 10.45
N GLN A 39 -26.58 14.61 10.75
CA GLN A 39 -26.73 16.02 10.41
C GLN A 39 -25.56 16.47 9.55
N VAL A 40 -25.83 17.23 8.50
CA VAL A 40 -24.82 17.95 7.70
C VAL A 40 -24.96 19.43 8.01
N ARG A 41 -23.83 20.11 8.20
CA ARG A 41 -23.74 21.50 8.65
C ARG A 41 -22.71 22.26 7.81
N PRO A 42 -22.88 23.58 7.61
CA PRO A 42 -21.92 24.41 6.87
C PRO A 42 -20.51 24.39 7.47
N TYR A 43 -20.42 24.36 8.80
CA TYR A 43 -19.17 24.28 9.56
C TYR A 43 -19.47 23.66 10.92
N ARG A 44 -18.42 23.22 11.63
CA ARG A 44 -18.56 22.54 12.93
C ARG A 44 -19.27 23.46 13.91
N ASP A 45 -20.23 22.91 14.64
CA ASP A 45 -21.05 23.63 15.62
C ASP A 45 -21.90 24.78 15.04
N ALA A 46 -22.16 24.78 13.72
CA ALA A 46 -23.14 25.70 13.13
C ALA A 46 -24.51 25.58 13.82
N PRO A 47 -25.25 26.69 14.00
CA PRO A 47 -26.50 26.70 14.79
C PRO A 47 -27.60 25.83 14.19
N SER A 48 -27.59 25.60 12.87
CA SER A 48 -28.54 24.76 12.16
C SER A 48 -27.85 23.78 11.22
N ALA A 49 -28.50 22.63 11.02
CA ALA A 49 -28.11 21.66 10.01
C ALA A 49 -28.76 22.02 8.66
N VAL A 50 -28.01 21.87 7.57
CA VAL A 50 -28.51 22.02 6.20
C VAL A 50 -29.20 20.75 5.70
N LEU A 51 -28.86 19.61 6.30
CA LEU A 51 -29.54 18.34 6.07
C LEU A 51 -29.62 17.57 7.38
N THR A 52 -30.78 16.97 7.66
CA THR A 52 -30.94 15.99 8.75
C THR A 52 -31.56 14.73 8.18
N LEU A 53 -30.89 13.60 8.40
CA LEU A 53 -31.38 12.27 8.05
C LEU A 53 -31.70 11.51 9.33
N GLN A 54 -32.75 10.69 9.28
CA GLN A 54 -33.19 9.82 10.37
C GLN A 54 -33.40 8.40 9.82
N ASN A 55 -33.68 7.43 10.70
CA ASN A 55 -34.09 6.09 10.26
C ASN A 55 -35.25 6.19 9.26
N SER A 56 -35.04 5.65 8.07
CA SER A 56 -36.04 5.60 7.02
C SER A 56 -36.09 4.19 6.48
N VAL A 57 -37.31 3.70 6.30
CA VAL A 57 -37.60 2.41 5.66
C VAL A 57 -37.71 2.54 4.13
N SER A 58 -37.61 3.76 3.58
CA SER A 58 -37.74 4.04 2.14
C SER A 58 -36.38 4.01 1.42
N PRO A 59 -36.28 3.46 0.19
CA PRO A 59 -35.01 3.31 -0.51
C PRO A 59 -34.44 4.61 -1.09
N ALA A 60 -35.18 5.73 -1.05
CA ALA A 60 -34.76 6.98 -1.67
C ALA A 60 -33.82 7.81 -0.77
N GLN A 61 -34.19 8.06 0.49
CA GLN A 61 -33.40 8.92 1.38
C GLN A 61 -33.58 8.57 2.86
N GLY A 62 -32.48 8.67 3.61
CA GLY A 62 -32.43 8.45 5.05
C GLY A 62 -31.33 7.48 5.48
N LEU A 63 -31.44 7.03 6.73
CA LEU A 63 -30.54 6.05 7.32
C LEU A 63 -31.25 4.71 7.44
N SER A 64 -30.58 3.61 7.08
CA SER A 64 -31.07 2.26 7.37
C SER A 64 -30.00 1.44 8.08
N VAL A 65 -30.40 0.49 8.91
CA VAL A 65 -29.47 -0.42 9.59
C VAL A 65 -29.86 -1.86 9.32
N SER A 66 -28.87 -2.68 8.99
CA SER A 66 -28.98 -4.14 9.02
C SER A 66 -28.02 -4.69 10.07
N VAL A 67 -28.41 -5.77 10.74
CA VAL A 67 -27.55 -6.42 11.75
C VAL A 67 -27.44 -7.90 11.38
N ALA A 68 -26.21 -8.40 11.35
CA ALA A 68 -25.93 -9.79 11.00
C ALA A 68 -24.73 -10.32 11.78
N THR A 69 -24.60 -11.64 11.87
CA THR A 69 -23.38 -12.28 12.35
C THR A 69 -22.43 -12.48 11.16
N VAL A 70 -21.30 -11.78 11.15
CA VAL A 70 -20.27 -11.87 10.11
C VAL A 70 -18.98 -12.35 10.76
N GLY A 71 -18.40 -13.45 10.28
CA GLY A 71 -17.17 -14.02 10.86
C GLY A 71 -17.29 -14.41 12.33
N GLY A 72 -18.49 -14.77 12.80
CA GLY A 72 -18.75 -15.11 14.20
C GLY A 72 -18.97 -13.90 15.13
N ARG A 73 -18.96 -12.67 14.60
CA ARG A 73 -19.15 -11.42 15.36
C ARG A 73 -20.45 -10.73 14.95
N VAL A 74 -21.11 -10.07 15.89
CA VAL A 74 -22.29 -9.24 15.57
C VAL A 74 -21.80 -7.97 14.88
N THR A 75 -22.32 -7.69 13.68
CA THR A 75 -21.97 -6.51 12.90
C THR A 75 -23.23 -5.76 12.54
N SER A 76 -23.27 -4.46 12.87
CA SER A 76 -24.31 -3.55 12.42
C SER A 76 -23.83 -2.74 11.22
N THR A 77 -24.57 -2.77 10.13
CA THR A 77 -24.26 -2.06 8.90
C THR A 77 -25.26 -0.92 8.71
N VAL A 78 -24.79 0.32 8.84
CA VAL A 78 -25.59 1.52 8.61
C VAL A 78 -25.40 1.99 7.17
N THR A 79 -26.48 2.12 6.42
CA THR A 79 -26.49 2.71 5.08
C THR A 79 -27.06 4.11 5.13
N ILE A 80 -26.34 5.07 4.56
CA ILE A 80 -26.72 6.46 4.34
C ILE A 80 -27.19 6.57 2.89
N ARG A 81 -28.37 7.14 2.66
CA ARG A 81 -28.87 7.48 1.32
C ARG A 81 -29.29 8.94 1.27
N ILE A 82 -28.81 9.68 0.28
CA ILE A 82 -29.22 11.05 -0.01
C ILE A 82 -29.60 11.11 -1.49
N ASN A 83 -30.80 11.59 -1.80
CA ASN A 83 -31.25 11.73 -3.18
C ASN A 83 -30.39 12.76 -3.92
N GLU A 84 -30.20 12.52 -5.22
CA GLU A 84 -29.57 13.46 -6.15
C GLU A 84 -30.17 14.86 -5.98
N ARG A 85 -31.50 14.97 -6.04
CA ARG A 85 -32.18 16.26 -5.90
C ARG A 85 -31.84 16.99 -4.61
N THR A 86 -31.68 16.27 -3.51
CA THR A 86 -31.28 16.87 -2.23
C THR A 86 -29.85 17.39 -2.30
N LEU A 87 -28.93 16.68 -2.96
CA LEU A 87 -27.55 17.14 -3.17
C LEU A 87 -27.48 18.35 -4.12
N GLU A 88 -28.33 18.38 -5.15
CA GLU A 88 -28.46 19.52 -6.04
C GLU A 88 -29.00 20.75 -5.31
N ASP A 89 -30.03 20.59 -4.48
CA ASP A 89 -30.68 21.67 -3.72
C ASP A 89 -29.78 22.19 -2.57
N LEU A 90 -28.75 21.44 -2.17
CA LEU A 90 -27.70 21.92 -1.25
C LEU A 90 -26.74 22.92 -1.92
N LEU A 91 -26.93 23.24 -3.22
CA LEU A 91 -26.12 24.18 -3.99
C LEU A 91 -26.95 25.22 -4.76
N PRO A 92 -26.41 26.42 -5.02
CA PRO A 92 -25.30 27.05 -4.30
C PRO A 92 -25.85 27.64 -3.00
N PHE A 93 -25.14 27.47 -1.88
CA PHE A 93 -25.45 28.30 -0.73
C PHE A 93 -25.25 29.77 -1.12
N PRO A 94 -26.27 30.64 -0.94
CA PRO A 94 -26.15 32.08 -1.20
C PRO A 94 -24.99 32.75 -0.46
N ASP A 95 -24.48 32.14 0.62
CA ASP A 95 -23.49 32.73 1.53
C ASP A 95 -22.12 32.02 1.55
N SER A 96 -21.88 31.00 0.73
CA SER A 96 -20.65 30.18 0.85
C SER A 96 -19.40 30.77 0.18
N GLY A 97 -19.54 31.82 -0.64
CA GLY A 97 -18.40 32.38 -1.39
C GLY A 97 -17.74 31.40 -2.37
N VAL A 98 -18.33 30.22 -2.59
CA VAL A 98 -17.79 29.17 -3.47
C VAL A 98 -18.12 29.52 -4.91
N LYS A 99 -17.09 29.61 -5.75
CA LYS A 99 -17.27 29.91 -7.18
C LYS A 99 -17.85 28.69 -7.91
N VAL A 100 -18.55 28.93 -9.01
CA VAL A 100 -18.96 27.87 -9.94
C VAL A 100 -17.74 27.01 -10.29
N GLY A 101 -17.82 25.71 -10.05
CA GLY A 101 -16.72 24.77 -10.32
C GLY A 101 -15.83 24.41 -9.11
N GLN A 102 -16.16 24.85 -7.89
CA GLN A 102 -15.44 24.48 -6.66
C GLN A 102 -16.24 23.53 -5.77
N SER A 103 -15.54 22.60 -5.09
CA SER A 103 -16.16 21.68 -4.13
C SER A 103 -16.71 22.43 -2.93
N VAL A 104 -17.87 21.99 -2.47
CA VAL A 104 -18.49 22.54 -1.26
C VAL A 104 -18.10 21.67 -0.09
N ALA A 105 -17.31 22.23 0.81
CA ALA A 105 -16.91 21.59 2.05
C ALA A 105 -17.93 21.90 3.15
N LEU A 106 -18.61 20.86 3.61
CA LEU A 106 -19.48 20.86 4.79
C LEU A 106 -18.85 19.98 5.86
N CYS A 107 -19.52 19.89 7.01
CA CYS A 107 -19.21 18.88 8.02
C CYS A 107 -20.46 18.07 8.34
N TRP A 108 -20.26 16.88 8.88
CA TRP A 108 -21.36 16.03 9.31
C TRP A 108 -21.05 15.34 10.64
N ASP A 109 -22.12 14.91 11.30
CA ASP A 109 -22.06 14.02 12.44
C ASP A 109 -23.17 12.96 12.37
N MET A 110 -22.96 11.85 13.09
CA MET A 110 -23.97 10.84 13.31
C MET A 110 -24.11 10.49 14.77
N HIS A 111 -25.36 10.51 15.21
CA HIS A 111 -25.80 10.12 16.53
C HIS A 111 -26.52 8.78 16.47
N VAL A 112 -26.16 7.88 17.38
CA VAL A 112 -26.85 6.61 17.59
C VAL A 112 -27.34 6.56 19.04
N THR A 113 -28.61 6.19 19.20
CA THR A 113 -29.28 6.08 20.50
C THR A 113 -30.02 4.75 20.58
N LYS A 114 -29.73 3.92 21.58
CA LYS A 114 -30.43 2.66 21.86
C LYS A 114 -30.55 2.49 23.37
N ALA A 115 -31.54 3.11 23.99
CA ALA A 115 -31.72 2.98 25.44
C ALA A 115 -32.15 1.54 25.82
N PRO A 116 -31.63 0.95 26.92
CA PRO A 116 -30.63 1.48 27.85
C PRO A 116 -29.17 1.20 27.43
N ALA A 117 -28.94 0.40 26.38
CA ALA A 117 -27.62 -0.08 25.97
C ALA A 117 -26.64 1.04 25.58
N TYR A 118 -27.10 2.00 24.76
CA TYR A 118 -26.33 3.13 24.27
C TYR A 118 -27.11 4.43 24.52
N PRO A 119 -26.69 5.28 25.48
CA PRO A 119 -27.24 6.62 25.59
C PRO A 119 -26.94 7.42 24.32
N LYS A 120 -27.71 8.49 24.07
CA LYS A 120 -27.48 9.35 22.90
C LYS A 120 -26.03 9.84 22.90
N HIS A 121 -25.28 9.45 21.88
CA HIS A 121 -23.87 9.80 21.73
C HIS A 121 -23.55 10.10 20.26
N ARG A 122 -22.48 10.85 20.02
CA ARG A 122 -21.95 11.10 18.68
C ARG A 122 -20.93 10.02 18.34
N TRP A 123 -21.28 9.18 17.38
CA TRP A 123 -20.48 8.01 17.02
C TRP A 123 -19.50 8.32 15.91
N LEU A 124 -19.91 9.12 14.93
CA LEU A 124 -19.08 9.53 13.80
C LEU A 124 -19.20 11.03 13.56
N GLN A 125 -18.15 11.60 12.99
CA GLN A 125 -18.12 12.97 12.47
C GLN A 125 -17.11 13.08 11.33
N GLY A 126 -17.19 14.13 10.53
CA GLY A 126 -16.14 14.44 9.56
C GLY A 126 -16.54 15.52 8.58
N SER A 127 -15.78 15.65 7.52
CA SER A 127 -16.07 16.51 6.38
C SER A 127 -17.11 15.84 5.49
N PHE A 128 -18.01 16.63 4.91
CA PHE A 128 -18.94 16.18 3.87
C PHE A 128 -18.72 17.07 2.65
N VAL A 129 -18.03 16.55 1.64
CA VAL A 129 -17.61 17.30 0.46
C VAL A 129 -18.56 16.99 -0.70
N ILE A 130 -19.10 18.02 -1.34
CA ILE A 130 -19.88 17.88 -2.57
C ILE A 130 -19.03 18.37 -3.74
N GLU A 131 -18.74 17.49 -4.70
CA GLU A 131 -17.86 17.82 -5.83
C GLU A 131 -18.59 18.51 -6.99
N PRO A 132 -17.97 19.52 -7.62
CA PRO A 132 -18.57 20.28 -8.72
C PRO A 132 -18.29 19.54 -10.04
N GLY A 133 -19.34 19.06 -10.69
CA GLY A 133 -19.20 18.24 -11.89
C GLY A 133 -18.61 18.97 -13.09
N ALA A 134 -17.37 18.66 -13.41
CA ALA A 134 -16.82 18.78 -14.76
C ALA A 134 -16.08 17.48 -15.06
N THR A 135 -16.80 16.48 -15.60
CA THR A 135 -16.27 15.30 -16.31
C THR A 135 -14.89 14.80 -15.83
N GLN A 136 -14.77 14.50 -14.55
CA GLN A 136 -13.73 13.60 -14.08
C GLN A 136 -14.39 12.23 -13.96
N ASN A 137 -14.00 11.28 -14.83
CA ASN A 137 -14.18 9.86 -14.55
C ASN A 137 -13.28 9.51 -13.35
N ILE A 138 -13.69 9.98 -12.17
CA ILE A 138 -13.16 9.47 -10.92
C ILE A 138 -13.81 8.10 -10.80
N ILE A 139 -13.02 7.04 -10.95
CA ILE A 139 -13.43 5.74 -10.42
C ILE A 139 -13.66 6.01 -8.93
N PRO A 140 -14.89 5.90 -8.39
CA PRO A 140 -15.13 6.20 -6.99
C PRO A 140 -14.30 5.23 -6.16
N SER A 141 -13.14 5.66 -5.70
CA SER A 141 -12.37 4.93 -4.72
C SER A 141 -12.97 5.21 -3.36
N ASN A 142 -14.20 4.74 -3.13
CA ASN A 142 -14.72 4.48 -1.79
C ASN A 142 -14.01 3.25 -1.18
N THR A 143 -12.73 3.08 -1.49
CA THR A 143 -11.88 2.05 -0.90
C THR A 143 -11.34 2.64 0.39
N PHE A 144 -12.11 2.47 1.46
CA PHE A 144 -11.58 2.62 2.80
C PHE A 144 -10.43 1.63 2.96
N THR A 145 -9.25 2.12 3.28
CA THR A 145 -8.28 1.27 3.98
C THR A 145 -8.86 1.04 5.37
N SER A 146 -9.04 -0.22 5.76
CA SER A 146 -9.53 -0.59 7.10
C SER A 146 -8.55 -0.20 8.22
N GLY A 147 -7.43 0.46 7.89
CA GLY A 147 -6.32 0.68 8.81
C GLY A 147 -5.63 -0.61 9.25
N LEU A 148 -6.12 -1.79 8.84
CA LEU A 148 -5.60 -3.09 9.27
C LEU A 148 -4.13 -3.27 8.89
N THR A 149 -3.68 -2.71 7.77
CA THR A 149 -2.27 -2.76 7.35
C THR A 149 -1.39 -1.83 8.20
N LEU A 150 -1.86 -0.61 8.52
CA LEU A 150 -1.17 0.28 9.45
C LEU A 150 -1.16 -0.30 10.87
N GLY A 151 -2.25 -0.92 11.31
CA GLY A 151 -2.34 -1.67 12.57
C GLY A 151 -1.42 -2.87 12.58
N ALA A 152 -1.27 -3.61 11.47
CA ALA A 152 -0.31 -4.70 11.34
C ALA A 152 1.14 -4.21 11.44
N PHE A 153 1.45 -3.04 10.85
CA PHE A 153 2.74 -2.39 11.03
C PHE A 153 2.97 -1.97 12.48
N GLN A 154 2.03 -1.25 13.10
CA GLN A 154 2.11 -0.81 14.50
C GLN A 154 2.28 -1.99 15.47
N ASN A 155 1.48 -3.05 15.29
CA ASN A 155 1.57 -4.28 16.10
C ASN A 155 2.92 -4.97 15.90
N GLY A 156 3.43 -5.02 14.67
CA GLY A 156 4.76 -5.57 14.38
C GLY A 156 5.87 -4.79 15.08
N VAL A 157 5.86 -3.46 14.97
CA VAL A 157 6.86 -2.59 15.64
C VAL A 157 6.75 -2.71 17.16
N ALA A 158 5.54 -2.75 17.72
CA ALA A 158 5.32 -2.93 19.15
C ALA A 158 5.85 -4.29 19.64
N ALA A 159 5.65 -5.36 18.86
CA ALA A 159 6.14 -6.69 19.19
C ALA A 159 7.68 -6.76 19.16
N LEU A 160 8.32 -6.12 18.18
CA LEU A 160 9.78 -5.98 18.13
C LEU A 160 10.31 -5.24 19.36
N ARG A 161 9.66 -4.13 19.76
CA ARG A 161 10.03 -3.36 20.98
C ARG A 161 9.85 -4.17 22.26
N ALA A 162 8.83 -5.02 22.31
CA ALA A 162 8.60 -5.91 23.44
C ALA A 162 9.59 -7.09 23.49
N SER A 163 10.53 -7.19 22.53
CA SER A 163 11.41 -8.36 22.36
C SER A 163 10.63 -9.68 22.27
N SER A 164 9.38 -9.59 21.81
CA SER A 164 8.55 -10.77 21.54
C SER A 164 9.07 -11.39 20.23
N PRO A 165 9.05 -12.72 20.06
CA PRO A 165 9.42 -13.37 18.81
C PRO A 165 8.37 -13.10 17.73
N SER A 166 8.22 -11.85 17.32
CA SER A 166 7.56 -11.48 16.07
C SER A 166 8.61 -11.52 14.98
N GLY A 167 8.26 -12.08 13.82
CA GLY A 167 9.12 -12.07 12.65
C GLY A 167 9.48 -10.66 12.17
N LYS A 168 9.85 -10.54 10.90
CA LYS A 168 10.26 -9.26 10.33
C LYS A 168 9.09 -8.34 10.04
N VAL A 169 9.30 -7.05 10.25
CA VAL A 169 8.41 -5.98 9.78
C VAL A 169 9.06 -5.31 8.59
N THR A 170 8.47 -5.45 7.41
CA THR A 170 9.02 -4.89 6.17
C THR A 170 8.24 -3.66 5.76
N VAL A 171 8.94 -2.59 5.40
CA VAL A 171 8.40 -1.31 4.92
C VAL A 171 8.93 -1.06 3.52
N ALA A 172 8.07 -0.72 2.56
CA ALA A 172 8.52 -0.31 1.23
C ALA A 172 8.47 1.21 1.08
N ILE A 173 9.53 1.80 0.54
CA ILE A 173 9.62 3.21 0.20
C ILE A 173 9.68 3.30 -1.33
N LEU A 174 8.59 3.73 -1.94
CA LEU A 174 8.45 3.95 -3.38
C LEU A 174 8.41 5.44 -3.67
N GLY A 175 8.68 5.81 -4.91
CA GLY A 175 8.60 7.20 -5.33
C GLY A 175 9.52 7.51 -6.49
N ASP A 176 9.72 8.80 -6.68
CA ASP A 176 10.57 9.35 -7.73
C ASP A 176 12.07 9.34 -7.34
N SER A 177 12.82 10.32 -7.85
CA SER A 177 14.22 10.54 -7.54
C SER A 177 14.51 10.67 -6.04
N TYR A 178 13.60 11.21 -5.23
CA TYR A 178 13.81 11.35 -3.78
C TYR A 178 13.83 9.98 -3.10
N ALA A 179 12.92 9.08 -3.46
CA ALA A 179 12.92 7.71 -2.96
C ALA A 179 14.05 6.86 -3.57
N GLU A 180 14.52 7.20 -4.78
CA GLU A 180 15.69 6.58 -5.38
C GLU A 180 17.00 7.04 -4.69
N GLN A 181 17.07 8.21 -4.06
CA GLN A 181 18.28 8.57 -3.31
C GLN A 181 18.42 7.77 -2.01
N THR A 182 19.64 7.32 -1.71
CA THR A 182 19.94 6.50 -0.51
C THR A 182 19.68 7.24 0.81
N LYS A 183 19.78 8.58 0.81
CA LYS A 183 19.68 9.40 2.04
C LYS A 183 18.35 9.27 2.78
N ILE A 184 17.22 9.27 2.06
CA ILE A 184 15.90 9.17 2.69
C ILE A 184 15.72 7.78 3.31
N TRP A 185 16.10 6.75 2.55
CA TRP A 185 16.07 5.37 3.02
C TRP A 185 16.98 5.16 4.25
N GLU A 186 18.18 5.73 4.27
CA GLU A 186 19.06 5.71 5.44
C GLU A 186 18.47 6.45 6.64
N ALA A 187 17.85 7.61 6.43
CA ALA A 187 17.23 8.37 7.51
C ALA A 187 16.13 7.56 8.21
N PHE A 188 15.29 6.84 7.46
CA PHE A 188 14.31 5.93 8.05
C PHE A 188 14.96 4.79 8.82
N ARG A 189 16.02 4.17 8.29
CA ARG A 189 16.74 3.11 9.02
C ARG A 189 17.36 3.63 10.31
N GLN A 190 18.01 4.79 10.25
CA GLN A 190 18.66 5.40 11.40
C GLN A 190 17.63 5.75 12.48
N LEU A 191 16.48 6.34 12.09
CA LEU A 191 15.40 6.66 13.02
C LEU A 191 14.95 5.45 13.84
N TYR A 192 14.73 4.30 13.19
CA TYR A 192 14.29 3.09 13.90
C TYR A 192 15.43 2.39 14.64
N ALA A 193 16.67 2.51 14.16
CA ALA A 193 17.85 2.03 14.88
C ALA A 193 18.10 2.84 16.17
N ASP A 194 17.95 4.16 16.13
CA ASP A 194 18.06 5.06 17.29
C ASP A 194 16.96 4.78 18.33
N ASP A 195 15.78 4.36 17.87
CA ASP A 195 14.68 3.85 18.70
C ASP A 195 14.93 2.42 19.26
N GLY A 196 16.12 1.85 19.04
CA GLY A 196 16.54 0.56 19.58
C GLY A 196 16.07 -0.67 18.80
N LEU A 197 15.50 -0.51 17.61
CA LEU A 197 15.12 -1.66 16.77
C LEU A 197 16.32 -2.20 15.98
N THR A 198 16.36 -3.52 15.83
CA THR A 198 17.34 -4.19 14.97
C THR A 198 16.95 -4.03 13.50
N ILE A 199 17.89 -3.54 12.70
CA ILE A 199 17.75 -3.49 11.24
C ILE A 199 18.09 -4.86 10.65
N ALA A 200 17.11 -5.48 9.99
CA ALA A 200 17.15 -6.88 9.58
C ALA A 200 17.60 -7.13 8.13
N GLY A 201 18.48 -6.30 7.59
CA GLY A 201 19.08 -6.49 6.25
C GLY A 201 19.24 -5.19 5.47
N ASP A 202 19.71 -5.29 4.22
CA ASP A 202 19.83 -4.15 3.31
C ASP A 202 18.56 -3.93 2.48
N GLY A 203 17.58 -4.83 2.57
CA GLY A 203 16.30 -4.71 1.88
C GLY A 203 16.41 -4.96 0.39
N TRP A 204 15.70 -4.18 -0.41
CA TRP A 204 15.67 -4.32 -1.87
C TRP A 204 16.91 -3.68 -2.51
N ILE A 205 17.55 -4.44 -3.39
CA ILE A 205 18.72 -4.04 -4.18
C ILE A 205 18.31 -4.12 -5.65
N ASN A 206 18.34 -2.97 -6.32
CA ASN A 206 17.92 -2.83 -7.72
C ASN A 206 18.91 -3.50 -8.68
N VAL A 207 18.43 -3.86 -9.87
CA VAL A 207 19.27 -4.39 -10.95
C VAL A 207 20.00 -3.31 -11.76
N ARG A 208 19.60 -2.04 -11.62
CA ARG A 208 20.09 -0.93 -12.42
C ARG A 208 21.57 -0.63 -12.16
N GLY A 209 21.96 -0.69 -10.88
CA GLY A 209 23.32 -0.39 -10.42
C GLY A 209 23.59 1.08 -10.22
N ILE A 210 22.60 1.79 -9.66
CA ILE A 210 22.76 3.17 -9.19
C ILE A 210 22.05 3.33 -7.85
N THR A 211 22.59 4.21 -7.00
CA THR A 211 21.97 4.61 -5.71
C THR A 211 21.66 3.41 -4.82
N GLU A 212 22.58 2.47 -4.72
CA GLU A 212 22.45 1.26 -3.92
C GLU A 212 22.33 1.57 -2.42
N PRO A 213 21.82 0.62 -1.61
CA PRO A 213 22.03 0.65 -0.17
C PRO A 213 23.50 0.90 0.16
N THR A 214 23.77 1.69 1.19
CA THR A 214 25.13 2.06 1.56
C THR A 214 25.99 0.84 1.86
N GLY A 215 27.18 0.79 1.25
CA GLY A 215 28.10 -0.34 1.34
C GLY A 215 27.84 -1.45 0.32
N VAL A 216 26.75 -1.37 -0.46
CA VAL A 216 26.43 -2.31 -1.54
C VAL A 216 26.87 -1.74 -2.89
N THR A 217 27.45 -2.58 -3.72
CA THR A 217 27.77 -2.26 -5.11
C THR A 217 27.08 -3.24 -6.03
N VAL A 218 26.42 -2.74 -7.07
CA VAL A 218 25.81 -3.56 -8.12
C VAL A 218 26.53 -3.32 -9.44
N THR A 219 26.94 -4.40 -10.09
CA THR A 219 27.55 -4.34 -11.43
C THR A 219 26.80 -5.27 -12.38
N ARG A 220 26.56 -4.80 -13.60
CA ARG A 220 25.96 -5.61 -14.66
C ARG A 220 26.70 -5.42 -15.98
N SER A 221 26.76 -6.47 -16.78
CA SER A 221 27.32 -6.47 -18.13
C SER A 221 26.54 -7.40 -19.04
N GLY A 222 26.42 -7.05 -20.31
CA GLY A 222 25.73 -7.85 -21.33
C GLY A 222 24.20 -7.85 -21.24
N PHE A 223 23.60 -7.36 -20.14
CA PHE A 223 22.15 -7.21 -20.00
C PHE A 223 21.62 -5.88 -20.53
N THR A 224 20.44 -5.93 -21.16
CA THR A 224 19.63 -4.74 -21.47
C THR A 224 18.78 -4.39 -20.25
N LEU A 225 18.84 -3.13 -19.80
CA LEU A 225 17.96 -2.62 -18.76
C LEU A 225 16.65 -2.16 -19.39
N TRP A 226 15.54 -2.49 -18.74
CA TRP A 226 14.30 -1.75 -18.90
C TRP A 226 14.03 -0.96 -17.62
N ASP A 227 13.61 0.29 -17.81
CA ASP A 227 13.32 1.24 -16.76
C ASP A 227 11.90 1.78 -17.01
N ALA A 228 11.05 1.66 -16.00
CA ALA A 228 9.68 2.10 -16.11
C ALA A 228 9.51 3.62 -16.31
N SER A 229 10.52 4.42 -15.97
CA SER A 229 10.52 5.87 -16.19
C SER A 229 10.60 6.25 -17.68
N ASP A 230 11.01 5.33 -18.56
CA ASP A 230 11.09 5.55 -20.00
C ASP A 230 9.71 5.56 -20.70
N ASN A 231 8.61 5.38 -19.96
CA ASN A 231 7.22 5.38 -20.45
C ASN A 231 6.95 4.36 -21.57
N THR A 232 7.71 3.27 -21.59
CA THR A 232 7.49 2.12 -22.48
C THR A 232 6.77 1.01 -21.73
N ALA A 233 5.89 0.27 -22.41
CA ALA A 233 5.20 -0.86 -21.79
C ALA A 233 6.20 -1.97 -21.42
N ALA A 234 6.10 -2.49 -20.19
CA ALA A 234 6.92 -3.60 -19.73
C ALA A 234 6.64 -4.85 -20.59
N THR A 235 7.69 -5.47 -21.12
CA THR A 235 7.56 -6.75 -21.84
C THR A 235 7.51 -7.95 -20.87
N TYR A 236 8.12 -7.78 -19.70
CA TYR A 236 8.25 -8.80 -18.67
C TYR A 236 7.78 -8.26 -17.32
N LYS A 237 7.78 -9.12 -16.30
CA LYS A 237 7.62 -8.66 -14.92
C LYS A 237 8.79 -7.76 -14.49
N ALA A 238 8.59 -6.97 -13.45
CA ALA A 238 9.53 -5.98 -12.96
C ALA A 238 9.76 -6.11 -11.45
N GLY A 239 10.89 -5.59 -10.99
CA GLY A 239 11.16 -5.34 -9.58
C GLY A 239 10.19 -4.30 -9.00
N ILE A 240 10.13 -4.22 -7.67
CA ILE A 240 9.28 -3.23 -6.97
C ILE A 240 9.69 -1.77 -7.23
N ASP A 241 10.87 -1.56 -7.78
CA ASP A 241 11.44 -0.29 -8.21
C ASP A 241 11.16 0.02 -9.70
N GLY A 242 10.42 -0.84 -10.41
CA GLY A 242 10.12 -0.65 -11.82
C GLY A 242 11.31 -0.92 -12.75
N HIS A 243 12.26 -1.77 -12.34
CA HIS A 243 13.37 -2.19 -13.20
C HIS A 243 13.31 -3.69 -13.50
N TYR A 244 13.81 -4.06 -14.68
CA TYR A 244 14.32 -5.41 -14.92
C TYR A 244 15.52 -5.36 -15.85
N ILE A 245 16.35 -6.39 -15.80
CA ILE A 245 17.41 -6.61 -16.78
C ILE A 245 17.13 -7.89 -17.56
N VAL A 246 17.32 -7.85 -18.87
CA VAL A 246 17.07 -8.98 -19.77
C VAL A 246 18.29 -9.30 -20.64
N ARG A 247 18.54 -10.60 -20.83
CA ARG A 247 19.53 -11.12 -21.76
C ARG A 247 18.98 -12.33 -22.51
N SER A 248 19.09 -12.32 -23.83
CA SER A 248 18.92 -13.52 -24.64
C SER A 248 20.23 -14.30 -24.72
N GLY A 249 20.16 -15.62 -24.53
CA GLY A 249 21.34 -16.50 -24.60
C GLY A 249 22.43 -16.19 -23.56
N THR A 250 23.69 -16.40 -23.94
CA THR A 250 24.85 -16.33 -23.04
C THR A 250 25.48 -14.93 -22.98
N GLY A 251 26.42 -14.71 -22.05
CA GLY A 251 27.23 -13.49 -21.95
C GLY A 251 26.64 -12.36 -21.10
N GLY A 252 25.58 -12.63 -20.33
CA GLY A 252 25.13 -11.75 -19.26
C GLY A 252 25.89 -12.02 -17.96
N SER A 253 26.26 -10.97 -17.23
CA SER A 253 26.80 -11.04 -15.87
C SER A 253 26.13 -9.99 -14.99
N PHE A 254 25.74 -10.38 -13.78
CA PHE A 254 25.16 -9.51 -12.76
C PHE A 254 25.79 -9.86 -11.41
N LYS A 255 26.19 -8.85 -10.64
CA LYS A 255 26.85 -9.05 -9.34
C LYS A 255 26.36 -8.01 -8.33
N VAL A 256 26.10 -8.47 -7.12
CA VAL A 256 25.81 -7.67 -5.92
C VAL A 256 26.91 -7.95 -4.91
N GLU A 257 27.63 -6.93 -4.47
CA GLU A 257 28.78 -7.04 -3.57
C GLU A 257 28.59 -6.18 -2.33
N GLY A 258 29.04 -6.68 -1.18
CA GLY A 258 29.10 -5.92 0.08
C GLY A 258 27.83 -5.96 0.93
N THR A 259 26.80 -6.71 0.52
CA THR A 259 25.54 -6.79 1.27
C THR A 259 25.68 -7.63 2.53
N ILE A 260 25.20 -7.14 3.68
CA ILE A 260 25.32 -7.82 4.98
C ILE A 260 24.02 -8.53 5.33
N ALA A 261 24.00 -9.84 5.08
CA ALA A 261 22.79 -10.68 5.13
C ALA A 261 23.05 -12.00 5.85
N THR A 262 21.98 -12.73 6.19
CA THR A 262 22.06 -14.19 6.41
C THR A 262 21.24 -14.95 5.38
N ARG A 263 20.53 -14.24 4.49
CA ARG A 263 19.74 -14.82 3.42
C ARG A 263 19.57 -13.81 2.30
N LEU A 264 19.66 -14.27 1.07
CA LEU A 264 19.39 -13.47 -0.14
C LEU A 264 18.26 -14.12 -0.92
N LYS A 265 17.44 -13.30 -1.58
CA LYS A 265 16.48 -13.78 -2.58
C LYS A 265 16.75 -13.12 -3.91
N LEU A 266 17.10 -13.90 -4.92
CA LEU A 266 17.31 -13.41 -6.29
C LEU A 266 16.00 -13.54 -7.06
N PHE A 267 15.36 -12.41 -7.36
CA PHE A 267 14.07 -12.37 -8.06
C PHE A 267 14.24 -12.40 -9.58
N TYR A 268 13.41 -13.20 -10.25
CA TYR A 268 13.41 -13.36 -11.70
C TYR A 268 12.00 -13.63 -12.24
N ASP A 269 11.78 -13.40 -13.53
CA ASP A 269 10.53 -13.79 -14.21
C ASP A 269 10.61 -15.27 -14.63
N ARG A 270 9.72 -16.08 -14.06
CA ARG A 270 9.70 -17.53 -14.28
C ARG A 270 9.10 -17.96 -15.62
N GLY A 271 8.44 -17.05 -16.34
CA GLY A 271 7.84 -17.31 -17.65
C GLY A 271 8.85 -17.40 -18.80
N GLN A 272 10.13 -17.22 -18.49
CA GLN A 272 11.19 -17.24 -19.48
C GLN A 272 11.79 -18.66 -19.63
N THR A 273 12.57 -18.89 -20.69
CA THR A 273 13.18 -20.21 -20.96
C THR A 273 14.71 -20.19 -20.92
N GLY A 274 15.31 -19.01 -20.81
CA GLY A 274 16.76 -18.85 -20.65
C GLY A 274 17.21 -19.34 -19.28
N LYS A 275 18.29 -20.12 -19.28
CA LYS A 275 18.93 -20.60 -18.04
C LYS A 275 19.95 -19.59 -17.57
N PHE A 276 20.11 -19.51 -16.26
CA PHE A 276 21.19 -18.75 -15.64
C PHE A 276 21.75 -19.56 -14.49
N GLN A 277 22.88 -19.15 -13.96
CA GLN A 277 23.47 -19.75 -12.77
C GLN A 277 23.87 -18.66 -11.79
N TRP A 278 23.92 -19.01 -10.51
CA TRP A 278 24.31 -18.10 -9.44
C TRP A 278 25.27 -18.79 -8.47
N ARG A 279 26.06 -17.99 -7.75
CA ARG A 279 26.86 -18.43 -6.60
C ARG A 279 26.99 -17.29 -5.59
N VAL A 280 27.36 -17.64 -4.36
CA VAL A 280 27.69 -16.67 -3.31
C VAL A 280 29.12 -16.92 -2.83
N ASP A 281 29.86 -15.84 -2.59
CA ASP A 281 31.21 -15.83 -2.01
C ASP A 281 32.22 -16.76 -2.70
N GLY A 282 32.18 -16.82 -4.03
CA GLY A 282 33.06 -17.69 -4.81
C GLY A 282 32.75 -19.20 -4.69
N GLY A 283 31.60 -19.56 -4.12
CA GLY A 283 31.14 -20.94 -4.01
C GLY A 283 30.81 -21.62 -5.35
N ALA A 284 30.25 -22.83 -5.28
CA ALA A 284 29.84 -23.57 -6.46
C ALA A 284 28.67 -22.89 -7.19
N TRP A 285 28.72 -22.90 -8.52
CA TRP A 285 27.62 -22.43 -9.36
C TRP A 285 26.40 -23.35 -9.25
N THR A 286 25.23 -22.73 -9.10
CA THR A 286 23.93 -23.41 -9.10
C THR A 286 23.11 -22.94 -10.30
N THR A 287 22.74 -23.86 -11.18
CA THR A 287 21.93 -23.56 -12.37
C THR A 287 20.45 -23.44 -12.02
N VAL A 288 19.82 -22.39 -12.55
CA VAL A 288 18.38 -22.17 -12.52
C VAL A 288 17.83 -22.41 -13.92
N THR A 289 16.81 -23.26 -14.00
CA THR A 289 16.00 -23.44 -15.20
C THR A 289 14.60 -22.92 -14.90
N PRO A 290 14.26 -21.70 -15.35
CA PRO A 290 12.92 -21.16 -15.16
C PRO A 290 11.85 -22.08 -15.77
N THR A 291 10.75 -22.25 -15.07
CA THR A 291 9.59 -23.04 -15.53
C THR A 291 8.29 -22.34 -15.13
N GLY A 292 7.28 -22.46 -15.99
CA GLY A 292 5.93 -21.99 -15.74
C GLY A 292 5.48 -20.84 -16.65
N SER A 293 4.28 -20.34 -16.39
CA SER A 293 3.72 -19.15 -17.04
C SER A 293 4.39 -17.86 -16.53
N PRO A 294 4.31 -16.74 -17.27
CA PRO A 294 4.79 -15.44 -16.84
C PRO A 294 4.40 -15.11 -15.40
N GLY A 295 5.37 -14.65 -14.61
CA GLY A 295 5.17 -14.30 -13.21
C GLY A 295 6.47 -14.21 -12.44
N THR A 296 6.46 -13.48 -11.34
CA THR A 296 7.67 -13.33 -10.52
C THR A 296 7.89 -14.53 -9.58
N THR A 297 9.13 -14.99 -9.46
CA THR A 297 9.57 -15.90 -8.39
C THR A 297 10.98 -15.52 -7.94
N PHE A 298 11.55 -16.27 -6.99
CA PHE A 298 12.93 -16.07 -6.55
C PHE A 298 13.66 -17.38 -6.28
N VAL A 299 14.99 -17.33 -6.33
CA VAL A 299 15.85 -18.32 -5.70
C VAL A 299 16.06 -17.90 -4.23
N ASP A 300 15.82 -18.80 -3.29
CA ASP A 300 16.12 -18.60 -1.87
C ASP A 300 17.55 -19.07 -1.58
N ILE A 301 18.41 -18.14 -1.16
CA ILE A 301 19.85 -18.36 -0.97
C ILE A 301 20.17 -18.19 0.51
N GLY A 302 20.41 -19.31 1.20
CA GLY A 302 20.81 -19.34 2.60
C GLY A 302 20.48 -20.69 3.26
N PRO A 303 20.75 -20.80 4.58
CA PRO A 303 21.30 -19.77 5.45
C PRO A 303 22.76 -19.42 5.12
N LEU A 304 23.14 -18.16 5.34
CA LEU A 304 24.49 -17.62 5.21
C LEU A 304 24.98 -17.11 6.58
N PRO A 305 26.29 -17.15 6.87
CA PRO A 305 26.86 -16.48 8.05
C PRO A 305 26.54 -14.99 8.03
N LEU A 306 26.35 -14.34 9.18
CA LEU A 306 26.16 -12.87 9.20
C LEU A 306 27.48 -12.17 8.85
N ALA A 307 27.66 -11.87 7.56
CA ALA A 307 28.83 -11.19 7.02
C ALA A 307 28.47 -10.41 5.76
N ALA A 308 29.43 -9.64 5.22
CA ALA A 308 29.29 -9.07 3.89
C ALA A 308 29.45 -10.17 2.84
N HIS A 309 28.53 -10.22 1.87
CA HIS A 309 28.46 -11.26 0.85
C HIS A 309 28.57 -10.68 -0.56
N THR A 310 29.00 -11.55 -1.48
CA THR A 310 28.97 -11.30 -2.92
C THR A 310 28.10 -12.34 -3.61
N LEU A 311 26.98 -11.90 -4.21
CA LEU A 311 26.16 -12.71 -5.10
C LEU A 311 26.59 -12.45 -6.54
N GLU A 312 26.91 -13.52 -7.27
CA GLU A 312 27.23 -13.46 -8.69
C GLU A 312 26.20 -14.28 -9.47
N VAL A 313 25.82 -13.77 -10.64
CA VAL A 313 24.91 -14.40 -11.59
C VAL A 313 25.51 -14.30 -13.00
N ASP A 314 25.45 -15.37 -13.77
CA ASP A 314 25.79 -15.35 -15.19
C ASP A 314 24.82 -16.18 -16.04
N THR A 315 24.81 -15.92 -17.35
CA THR A 315 23.95 -16.65 -18.31
C THR A 315 24.72 -17.63 -19.19
N SER A 316 25.95 -18.03 -18.82
CA SER A 316 26.81 -18.91 -19.62
C SER A 316 26.18 -20.28 -19.92
N VAL A 317 25.30 -20.76 -19.03
CA VAL A 317 24.54 -22.02 -19.15
C VAL A 317 23.28 -21.89 -20.01
N SER A 318 22.96 -20.70 -20.50
CA SER A 318 21.78 -20.47 -21.33
C SER A 318 21.94 -21.10 -22.72
N THR A 319 20.96 -21.93 -23.11
CA THR A 319 20.95 -22.60 -24.43
C THR A 319 19.92 -21.99 -25.39
N GLY A 320 19.30 -20.86 -25.04
CA GLY A 320 18.24 -20.20 -25.79
C GLY A 320 17.21 -19.54 -24.87
N GLY A 321 16.36 -18.66 -25.40
CA GLY A 321 15.38 -17.91 -24.60
C GLY A 321 15.99 -16.73 -23.84
N ASN A 322 15.14 -16.05 -23.07
CA ASN A 322 15.52 -14.89 -22.27
C ASN A 322 15.79 -15.26 -20.81
N VAL A 323 16.71 -14.55 -20.18
CA VAL A 323 16.88 -14.49 -18.73
C VAL A 323 16.46 -13.09 -18.30
N VAL A 324 15.50 -12.99 -17.38
CA VAL A 324 15.00 -11.71 -16.87
C VAL A 324 15.18 -11.68 -15.35
N LEU A 325 16.05 -10.79 -14.86
CA LEU A 325 16.30 -10.59 -13.43
C LEU A 325 15.64 -9.29 -12.97
N LEU A 326 15.05 -9.31 -11.77
CA LEU A 326 14.22 -8.21 -11.27
C LEU A 326 14.90 -7.45 -10.14
N GLY A 327 15.67 -8.14 -9.30
CA GLY A 327 16.38 -7.55 -8.16
C GLY A 327 16.80 -8.59 -7.15
N VAL A 328 17.44 -8.11 -6.09
CA VAL A 328 17.88 -8.94 -4.97
C VAL A 328 17.30 -8.38 -3.69
N TYR A 329 16.70 -9.25 -2.88
CA TYR A 329 16.28 -8.90 -1.53
C TYR A 329 17.27 -9.48 -0.53
N SER A 330 17.95 -8.59 0.19
CA SER A 330 18.94 -8.90 1.21
C SER A 330 18.33 -8.79 2.60
N THR A 331 18.38 -9.89 3.35
CA THR A 331 17.69 -10.01 4.63
C THR A 331 18.50 -10.80 5.65
N ARG A 332 18.16 -10.63 6.93
CA ARG A 332 18.72 -11.35 8.07
C ARG A 332 17.63 -12.21 8.69
N ASP A 333 17.98 -13.39 9.15
CA ASP A 333 17.08 -14.26 9.91
C ASP A 333 16.92 -13.70 11.33
N GLY A 334 15.74 -13.88 11.90
CA GLY A 334 15.38 -13.33 13.22
C GLY A 334 14.52 -12.06 13.17
N PRO A 335 14.16 -11.53 14.35
CA PRO A 335 13.28 -10.37 14.49
C PRO A 335 14.00 -9.08 14.07
N GLY A 336 13.28 -8.18 13.40
CA GLY A 336 13.75 -6.83 13.12
C GLY A 336 12.90 -6.12 12.08
N ILE A 337 13.28 -4.88 11.79
CA ILE A 337 12.62 -4.05 10.78
C ILE A 337 13.49 -3.94 9.53
N GLU A 338 12.84 -3.88 8.38
CA GLU A 338 13.47 -3.74 7.08
C GLU A 338 12.83 -2.63 6.28
N PHE A 339 13.66 -1.93 5.51
CA PHE A 339 13.23 -0.90 4.59
C PHE A 339 13.65 -1.30 3.18
N LEU A 340 12.67 -1.44 2.29
CA LEU A 340 12.87 -1.74 0.88
C LEU A 340 13.01 -0.42 0.14
N LYS A 341 14.17 -0.19 -0.46
CA LYS A 341 14.44 0.99 -1.28
C LYS A 341 13.93 0.74 -2.70
N ALA A 342 12.79 1.31 -3.04
CA ALA A 342 12.08 1.03 -4.29
C ALA A 342 11.68 2.30 -5.06
N GLY A 343 12.48 3.36 -4.95
CA GLY A 343 12.33 4.55 -5.78
C GLY A 343 13.01 4.42 -7.13
N ASN A 344 12.50 5.17 -8.11
CA ASN A 344 13.05 5.26 -9.46
C ASN A 344 12.87 6.68 -10.00
N SER A 345 13.97 7.33 -10.39
CA SER A 345 13.94 8.72 -10.81
C SER A 345 12.98 8.95 -11.98
N SER A 346 12.30 10.10 -11.93
CA SER A 346 11.36 10.55 -12.96
C SER A 346 10.05 9.76 -13.05
N LEU A 347 9.82 8.74 -12.20
CA LEU A 347 8.50 8.13 -12.09
C LEU A 347 7.48 9.13 -11.59
N GLN A 348 6.32 9.18 -12.25
CA GLN A 348 5.15 9.90 -11.78
C GLN A 348 4.15 8.93 -11.15
N ALA A 349 3.20 9.45 -10.37
CA ALA A 349 2.12 8.64 -9.80
C ALA A 349 1.32 7.86 -10.87
N SER A 350 1.17 8.43 -12.07
CA SER A 350 0.55 7.76 -13.23
C SER A 350 1.36 6.58 -13.74
N ASP A 351 2.68 6.59 -13.58
CA ASP A 351 3.55 5.49 -13.98
C ASP A 351 3.54 4.36 -12.94
N LEU A 352 3.40 4.68 -11.64
CA LEU A 352 3.17 3.66 -10.60
C LEU A 352 1.93 2.81 -10.89
N ILE A 353 0.87 3.39 -11.46
CA ILE A 353 -0.33 2.65 -11.88
C ILE A 353 -0.02 1.71 -13.05
N LYS A 354 0.74 2.16 -14.05
CA LYS A 354 1.17 1.31 -15.19
C LYS A 354 2.05 0.16 -14.72
N ASN A 355 2.87 0.41 -13.71
CA ASN A 355 3.81 -0.56 -13.14
C ASN A 355 3.20 -1.49 -12.09
N ALA A 356 1.95 -1.25 -11.68
CA ALA A 356 1.29 -2.02 -10.65
C ALA A 356 1.16 -3.50 -11.02
N ASP A 357 0.89 -3.84 -12.29
CA ASP A 357 0.83 -5.24 -12.73
C ASP A 357 2.21 -5.88 -12.96
N PRO A 358 3.18 -5.22 -13.63
CA PRO A 358 4.53 -5.74 -13.76
C PRO A 358 5.25 -6.00 -12.43
N ALA A 359 5.10 -5.10 -11.45
CA ALA A 359 5.77 -5.18 -10.14
C ALA A 359 4.92 -5.83 -9.04
N GLY A 360 3.61 -6.02 -9.29
CA GLY A 360 2.64 -6.47 -8.28
C GLY A 360 2.95 -7.84 -7.68
N ASP A 361 3.46 -8.78 -8.48
CA ASP A 361 3.88 -10.09 -7.99
C ASP A 361 5.06 -9.98 -7.01
N CYS A 362 6.05 -9.15 -7.35
CA CYS A 362 7.22 -8.92 -6.52
C CYS A 362 6.83 -8.27 -5.19
N MET A 363 5.97 -7.25 -5.24
CA MET A 363 5.41 -6.60 -4.06
C MET A 363 4.64 -7.58 -3.17
N SER A 364 3.87 -8.48 -3.78
CA SER A 364 3.10 -9.51 -3.07
C SER A 364 4.02 -10.51 -2.36
N LEU A 365 5.10 -10.96 -3.01
CA LEU A 365 6.07 -11.89 -2.42
C LEU A 365 6.88 -11.27 -1.28
N LEU A 366 7.12 -9.96 -1.33
CA LEU A 366 7.80 -9.21 -0.26
C LEU A 366 6.84 -8.83 0.88
N SER A 367 5.55 -8.67 0.60
CA SER A 367 4.48 -8.45 1.58
C SER A 367 4.80 -7.34 2.61
N PRO A 368 5.20 -6.12 2.19
CA PRO A 368 5.46 -5.04 3.13
C PRO A 368 4.20 -4.71 3.94
N LYS A 369 4.39 -4.40 5.22
CA LYS A 369 3.32 -4.02 6.15
C LYS A 369 2.94 -2.55 6.02
N LEU A 370 3.87 -1.73 5.54
CA LEU A 370 3.68 -0.32 5.26
C LEU A 370 4.31 0.01 3.91
N ILE A 371 3.59 0.80 3.10
CA ILE A 371 4.08 1.38 1.86
C ILE A 371 4.07 2.89 2.03
N ILE A 372 5.23 3.50 1.83
CA ILE A 372 5.42 4.96 1.81
C ILE A 372 5.66 5.34 0.35
N ILE A 373 4.92 6.31 -0.15
CA ILE A 373 5.08 6.87 -1.50
C ILE A 373 5.54 8.31 -1.34
N ILE A 374 6.68 8.65 -1.96
CA ILE A 374 7.32 9.97 -1.89
C ILE A 374 7.34 10.61 -3.28
#